data_AF-A0A943LZ21-F1
#
_entry.id   AF-A0A943LZ21-F1
#
_cell.length_a   1.000
_cell.length_b   1.000
_cell.length_c   1.000
_cell.angle_alpha   90.00
_cell.angle_beta   90.00
_cell.angle_gamma   90.00
#
_symmetry.space_group_name_H-M   'P 1'
#
loop_
_entity.id
_entity.type
_entity.pdbx_description
1 polymer ?
#
loop_
_entity_poly.entity_id
_entity_poly.type
_entity_poly.pdbx_seq_one_letter_code
_entity_poly.pdbx_strand_id
1 'polypeptide(L)'
;MVKHSLNKLLVLLGLLALFCTYPVAAESYSDLFIKITDTTTAVQNKDQTKANELVSEIKSDFETKENHDSKAGRKVSKALDIKGDVTEKDLTAISSALLKFEKEQNPVDLDAEKEKLETRLNPYFKNLQDAINAKDLTVTRKTYSELNNAWTRNEAVVRDHSTAYYGKIETAISLLRSSIETEPTDFTSIQSSYDDLKGGIDDFIKGVPLDSTSSSLTLKDGIRLLEKALGQFQSGDEKTAAATMKKFITIWPTIEGDVSTTNPSLYTRVESETPVIMVKGKEKAYQDKLQALITDLSAIDTSASYNAFDAMLILLREGVEALLIV
;
A
#
# COMPACT_ATOMS: atom_id res chain seq x y z
N MET A 1 -43.03 -25.49 44.11
CA MET A 1 -42.71 -26.09 42.78
C MET A 1 -42.80 -25.12 41.58
N VAL A 2 -43.08 -23.81 41.76
CA VAL A 2 -43.33 -22.89 40.61
C VAL A 2 -42.14 -21.98 40.25
N LYS A 3 -41.17 -21.76 41.14
CA LYS A 3 -40.01 -20.88 40.85
C LYS A 3 -38.94 -21.50 39.95
N HIS A 4 -38.84 -22.83 39.91
CA HIS A 4 -37.76 -23.51 39.17
C HIS A 4 -38.07 -23.72 37.69
N SER A 5 -39.35 -23.68 37.29
CA SER A 5 -39.79 -23.75 35.89
C SER A 5 -39.73 -22.40 35.18
N LEU A 6 -39.98 -21.29 35.90
CA LEU A 6 -39.92 -19.93 35.34
C LEU A 6 -38.50 -19.54 34.93
N ASN A 7 -37.49 -19.93 35.73
CA ASN A 7 -36.08 -19.65 35.43
C ASN A 7 -35.55 -20.47 34.23
N LYS A 8 -36.13 -21.64 33.96
CA LYS A 8 -35.77 -22.46 32.79
C LYS A 8 -36.39 -21.91 31.50
N LEU A 9 -37.58 -21.31 31.57
CA LEU A 9 -38.22 -20.67 30.41
C LEU A 9 -37.49 -19.37 29.99
N LEU A 10 -37.00 -18.60 30.95
CA LEU A 10 -36.21 -17.38 30.71
C LEU A 10 -34.82 -17.68 30.11
N VAL A 11 -34.17 -18.75 30.55
CA VAL A 11 -32.89 -19.19 29.96
C VAL A 11 -33.09 -19.75 28.54
N LEU A 12 -34.23 -20.40 28.26
CA LEU A 12 -34.55 -20.88 26.92
C LEU A 12 -34.91 -19.74 25.95
N LEU A 13 -35.57 -18.66 26.40
CA LEU A 13 -35.82 -17.46 25.59
C LEU A 13 -34.54 -16.65 25.34
N GLY A 14 -33.62 -16.59 26.32
CA GLY A 14 -32.31 -15.93 26.15
C GLY A 14 -31.38 -16.67 25.17
N LEU A 15 -31.48 -17.99 25.08
CA LEU A 15 -30.73 -18.80 24.12
C LEU A 15 -31.31 -18.77 22.70
N LEU A 16 -32.61 -18.51 22.52
CA LEU A 16 -33.21 -18.34 21.19
C LEU A 16 -32.86 -16.98 20.55
N ALA A 17 -32.59 -15.95 21.35
CA ALA A 17 -32.17 -14.62 20.87
C ALA A 17 -30.71 -14.59 20.37
N LEU A 18 -29.90 -15.59 20.71
CA LEU A 18 -28.51 -15.73 20.24
C LEU A 18 -28.39 -16.43 18.87
N PHE A 19 -29.49 -16.90 18.28
CA PHE A 19 -29.51 -17.58 16.98
C PHE A 19 -30.22 -16.77 15.87
N CYS A 20 -30.54 -15.50 16.11
CA CYS A 20 -31.04 -14.58 15.07
C CYS A 20 -29.95 -13.69 14.46
N THR A 21 -28.68 -14.10 14.48
CA THR A 21 -27.74 -13.62 13.46
C THR A 21 -27.88 -14.54 12.27
N TYR A 22 -28.94 -14.34 11.48
CA TYR A 22 -28.94 -14.83 10.12
C TYR A 22 -27.68 -14.26 9.46
N PRO A 23 -26.89 -15.06 8.72
CA PRO A 23 -25.96 -14.46 7.78
C PRO A 23 -26.85 -13.64 6.85
N VAL A 24 -26.80 -12.31 6.98
CA VAL A 24 -27.42 -11.43 6.00
C VAL A 24 -26.69 -11.77 4.72
N ALA A 25 -27.34 -12.54 3.84
CA ALA A 25 -26.85 -12.76 2.51
C ALA A 25 -26.64 -11.36 1.92
N ALA A 26 -25.43 -11.08 1.47
CA ALA A 26 -25.08 -9.77 0.94
C ALA A 26 -26.17 -9.35 -0.05
N GLU A 27 -26.84 -8.21 0.21
CA GLU A 27 -27.90 -7.75 -0.66
C GLU A 27 -27.24 -7.41 -2.00
N SER A 28 -27.62 -8.15 -3.06
CA SER A 28 -27.06 -7.99 -4.39
C SER A 28 -27.84 -6.93 -5.14
N TYR A 29 -27.13 -5.89 -5.60
CA TYR A 29 -27.70 -4.83 -6.44
C TYR A 29 -27.40 -5.06 -7.94
N SER A 30 -27.07 -6.30 -8.32
CA SER A 30 -26.68 -6.64 -9.69
C SER A 30 -27.74 -6.27 -10.74
N ASP A 31 -29.03 -6.39 -10.40
CA ASP A 31 -30.12 -6.00 -11.31
C ASP A 31 -30.07 -4.51 -11.68
N LEU A 32 -29.71 -3.64 -10.73
CA LEU A 32 -29.57 -2.20 -10.98
C LEU A 32 -28.35 -1.92 -11.87
N PHE A 33 -27.24 -2.65 -11.69
CA PHE A 33 -26.07 -2.54 -12.58
C PHE A 33 -26.33 -3.03 -14.01
N ILE A 34 -27.15 -4.07 -14.17
CA ILE A 34 -27.59 -4.56 -15.49
C ILE A 34 -28.40 -3.45 -16.18
N LYS A 35 -29.37 -2.85 -15.49
CA LYS A 35 -30.16 -1.74 -16.04
C LYS A 35 -29.31 -0.52 -16.40
N ILE A 36 -28.26 -0.20 -15.63
CA ILE A 36 -27.31 0.86 -16.00
C ILE A 36 -26.56 0.51 -17.30
N THR A 37 -26.21 -0.77 -17.51
CA THR A 37 -25.58 -1.25 -18.74
C THR A 37 -26.52 -1.14 -19.95
N ASP A 38 -27.79 -1.50 -19.77
CA ASP A 38 -28.82 -1.33 -20.79
C ASP A 38 -29.05 0.16 -21.12
N THR A 39 -29.01 1.01 -20.10
CA THR A 39 -29.10 2.48 -20.27
C THR A 39 -27.91 3.02 -21.04
N THR A 40 -26.70 2.51 -20.77
CA THR A 40 -25.48 2.86 -21.51
C THR A 40 -25.62 2.52 -22.99
N THR A 41 -26.18 1.35 -23.29
CA THR A 41 -26.47 0.93 -24.67
C THR A 41 -27.50 1.84 -25.34
N ALA A 42 -28.54 2.27 -24.62
CA ALA A 42 -29.52 3.23 -25.13
C ALA A 42 -28.89 4.60 -25.46
N VAL A 43 -28.04 5.12 -24.56
CA VAL A 43 -27.29 6.37 -24.78
C VAL A 43 -26.38 6.26 -26.02
N GLN A 44 -25.66 5.15 -26.18
CA GLN A 44 -24.80 4.89 -27.35
C GLN A 44 -25.58 4.82 -28.66
N ASN A 45 -26.78 4.24 -28.63
CA ASN A 45 -27.70 4.20 -29.76
C ASN A 45 -28.44 5.52 -29.99
N LYS A 46 -28.14 6.58 -29.22
CA LYS A 46 -28.79 7.90 -29.26
C LYS A 46 -30.29 7.84 -28.97
N ASP A 47 -30.75 6.80 -28.27
CA ASP A 47 -32.13 6.62 -27.85
C ASP A 47 -32.35 7.23 -26.45
N GLN A 48 -32.52 8.55 -26.42
CA GLN A 48 -32.73 9.29 -25.18
C GLN A 48 -34.09 9.00 -24.52
N THR A 49 -35.08 8.53 -25.29
CA THR A 49 -36.38 8.16 -24.72
C THR A 49 -36.22 6.91 -23.86
N LYS A 50 -35.61 5.87 -24.43
CA LYS A 50 -35.32 4.63 -23.71
C LYS A 50 -34.33 4.83 -22.56
N ALA A 51 -33.32 5.69 -22.72
CA ALA A 51 -32.38 5.99 -21.65
C ALA A 51 -33.08 6.62 -20.43
N ASN A 52 -33.98 7.60 -20.65
CA ASN A 52 -34.74 8.22 -19.57
C ASN A 52 -35.75 7.28 -18.91
N GLU A 53 -36.37 6.38 -19.69
CA GLU A 53 -37.24 5.32 -19.17
C GLU A 53 -36.46 4.40 -18.22
N LEU A 54 -35.31 3.89 -18.66
CA LEU A 54 -34.47 3.01 -17.85
C LEU A 54 -33.93 3.69 -16.59
N VAL A 55 -33.55 4.98 -16.64
CA VAL A 55 -33.16 5.74 -15.44
C VAL A 55 -34.32 5.85 -14.46
N SER A 56 -35.54 6.07 -14.95
CA SER A 56 -36.74 6.15 -14.10
C SER A 56 -37.06 4.80 -13.45
N GLU A 57 -36.87 3.70 -14.18
CA GLU A 57 -36.98 2.34 -13.62
C GLU A 57 -35.93 2.09 -12.55
N ILE A 58 -34.65 2.42 -12.82
CA ILE A 58 -33.57 2.27 -11.84
C ILE A 58 -33.89 3.05 -10.57
N LYS A 59 -34.44 4.27 -10.70
CA LYS A 59 -34.86 5.09 -9.55
C LYS A 59 -35.98 4.43 -8.75
N SER A 60 -37.03 3.99 -9.42
CA SER A 60 -38.14 3.28 -8.76
C SER A 60 -37.65 2.02 -8.06
N ASP A 61 -36.86 1.20 -8.73
CA ASP A 61 -36.33 -0.05 -8.19
C ASP A 61 -35.40 0.22 -6.99
N PHE A 62 -34.58 1.29 -7.06
CA PHE A 62 -33.70 1.70 -5.96
C PHE A 62 -34.47 2.17 -4.73
N GLU A 63 -35.54 2.94 -4.90
CA GLU A 63 -36.38 3.44 -3.79
C GLU A 63 -37.09 2.31 -3.03
N THR A 64 -37.23 1.11 -3.64
CA THR A 64 -37.75 -0.08 -2.94
C THR A 64 -36.72 -0.80 -2.08
N LYS A 65 -35.43 -0.48 -2.20
CA LYS A 65 -34.35 -1.16 -1.46
C LYS A 65 -34.30 -0.71 0.00
N GLU A 66 -33.91 -1.63 0.87
CA GLU A 66 -33.68 -1.30 2.27
C GLU A 66 -32.57 -0.25 2.39
N ASN A 67 -32.70 0.66 3.35
CA ASN A 67 -31.74 1.73 3.60
C ASN A 67 -31.45 2.65 2.40
N HIS A 68 -32.30 2.71 1.36
CA HIS A 68 -32.15 3.64 0.23
C HIS A 68 -32.02 5.12 0.67
N ASP A 69 -32.52 5.45 1.86
CA ASP A 69 -32.44 6.77 2.48
C ASP A 69 -31.16 6.98 3.33
N SER A 70 -30.23 6.03 3.34
CA SER A 70 -28.96 6.11 4.06
C SER A 70 -28.05 7.22 3.53
N LYS A 71 -26.88 7.41 4.15
CA LYS A 71 -25.92 8.43 3.70
C LYS A 71 -25.45 8.15 2.27
N ALA A 72 -25.12 6.91 1.94
CA ALA A 72 -24.79 6.53 0.58
C ALA A 72 -26.03 6.47 -0.32
N GLY A 73 -27.17 5.99 0.18
CA GLY A 73 -28.39 5.85 -0.60
C GLY A 73 -28.94 7.19 -1.10
N ARG A 74 -28.92 8.24 -0.27
CA ARG A 74 -29.26 9.61 -0.70
C ARG A 74 -28.35 10.14 -1.81
N LYS A 75 -27.11 9.67 -1.92
CA LYS A 75 -26.22 10.04 -3.03
C LYS A 75 -26.62 9.33 -4.32
N VAL A 76 -27.12 8.09 -4.23
CA VAL A 76 -27.69 7.36 -5.36
C VAL A 76 -28.95 8.08 -5.85
N SER A 77 -29.89 8.41 -4.97
CA SER A 77 -31.10 9.15 -5.33
C SER A 77 -30.77 10.50 -6.00
N LYS A 78 -29.73 11.20 -5.52
CA LYS A 78 -29.26 12.45 -6.13
C LYS A 78 -28.64 12.23 -7.51
N ALA A 79 -27.88 11.15 -7.71
CA ALA A 79 -27.28 10.83 -9.01
C ALA A 79 -28.33 10.41 -10.05
N LEU A 80 -29.44 9.82 -9.59
CA LEU A 80 -30.57 9.42 -10.42
C LEU A 80 -31.53 10.58 -10.75
N ASP A 81 -31.37 11.75 -10.12
CA ASP A 81 -32.16 12.96 -10.42
C ASP A 81 -31.59 13.72 -11.62
N ILE A 82 -31.53 13.04 -12.78
CA ILE A 82 -31.05 13.62 -14.04
C ILE A 82 -32.14 14.51 -14.63
N LYS A 83 -31.75 15.71 -15.09
CA LYS A 83 -32.62 16.63 -15.82
C LYS A 83 -32.15 16.76 -17.27
N GLY A 84 -32.97 16.28 -18.20
CA GLY A 84 -32.68 16.34 -19.63
C GLY A 84 -32.06 15.04 -20.15
N ASP A 85 -31.14 15.15 -21.10
CA ASP A 85 -30.52 13.99 -21.74
C ASP A 85 -29.61 13.24 -20.76
N VAL A 86 -29.69 11.91 -20.79
CA VAL A 86 -28.82 11.03 -20.02
C VAL A 86 -27.47 10.92 -20.73
N THR A 87 -26.39 11.19 -19.99
CA THR A 87 -25.03 11.11 -20.52
C THR A 87 -24.23 9.96 -19.89
N GLU A 88 -23.16 9.51 -20.55
CA GLU A 88 -22.24 8.51 -19.98
C GLU A 88 -21.64 8.96 -18.65
N LYS A 89 -21.45 10.27 -18.47
CA LYS A 89 -20.97 10.85 -17.21
C LYS A 89 -21.98 10.64 -16.09
N ASP A 90 -23.27 10.78 -16.37
CA ASP A 90 -24.32 10.54 -15.39
C ASP A 90 -24.39 9.06 -15.00
N LEU A 91 -24.30 8.15 -15.99
CA LEU A 91 -24.26 6.70 -15.75
C LEU A 91 -23.04 6.26 -14.94
N THR A 92 -21.89 6.91 -15.17
CA THR A 92 -20.68 6.72 -14.35
C THR A 92 -20.91 7.20 -12.90
N ALA A 93 -21.56 8.35 -12.72
CA ALA A 93 -21.89 8.89 -11.41
C ALA A 93 -22.89 8.00 -10.65
N ILE A 94 -23.93 7.48 -11.33
CA ILE A 94 -24.91 6.53 -10.79
C ILE A 94 -24.19 5.24 -10.37
N SER A 95 -23.37 4.65 -11.24
CA SER A 95 -22.63 3.41 -10.95
C SER A 95 -21.72 3.58 -9.73
N SER A 96 -21.00 4.71 -9.64
CA SER A 96 -20.12 4.99 -8.50
C SER A 96 -20.89 5.21 -7.20
N ALA A 97 -22.04 5.89 -7.26
CA ALA A 97 -22.90 6.09 -6.09
C ALA A 97 -23.49 4.76 -5.62
N LEU A 98 -23.98 3.93 -6.56
CA LEU A 98 -24.58 2.63 -6.27
C LEU A 98 -23.56 1.66 -5.66
N LEU A 99 -22.32 1.63 -6.17
CA LEU A 99 -21.24 0.83 -5.58
C LEU A 99 -20.91 1.26 -4.14
N LYS A 100 -20.93 2.57 -3.85
CA LYS A 100 -20.73 3.08 -2.48
C LYS A 100 -21.88 2.69 -1.56
N PHE A 101 -23.10 2.67 -2.08
CA PHE A 101 -24.28 2.21 -1.35
C PHE A 101 -24.20 0.72 -1.07
N GLU A 102 -23.90 -0.11 -2.07
CA GLU A 102 -23.68 -1.55 -1.91
C GLU A 102 -22.61 -1.86 -0.85
N LYS A 103 -21.49 -1.13 -0.84
CA LYS A 103 -20.46 -1.26 0.21
C LYS A 103 -20.93 -0.84 1.61
N GLU A 104 -21.86 0.11 1.70
CA GLU A 104 -22.44 0.54 2.98
C GLU A 104 -23.42 -0.50 3.54
N GLN A 105 -24.19 -1.13 2.65
CA GLN A 105 -25.16 -2.18 3.01
C GLN A 105 -24.51 -3.55 3.23
N ASN A 106 -23.37 -3.77 2.58
CA ASN A 106 -22.55 -4.96 2.73
C ASN A 106 -21.19 -4.58 3.37
N PRO A 107 -21.18 -4.17 4.65
CA PRO A 107 -19.93 -3.83 5.32
C PRO A 107 -19.04 -5.06 5.35
N VAL A 108 -17.83 -4.91 4.80
CA VAL A 108 -16.82 -5.96 4.83
C VAL A 108 -16.38 -6.15 6.28
N ASP A 109 -16.54 -7.38 6.79
CA ASP A 109 -15.93 -7.76 8.05
C ASP A 109 -14.40 -7.80 7.86
N LEU A 110 -13.76 -6.69 8.23
CA LEU A 110 -12.32 -6.52 8.05
C LEU A 110 -11.53 -7.56 8.85
N ASP A 111 -12.01 -7.97 10.02
CA ASP A 111 -11.30 -8.95 10.83
C ASP A 111 -11.39 -10.34 10.18
N ALA A 112 -12.54 -10.71 9.64
CA ALA A 112 -12.68 -11.94 8.85
C ALA A 112 -11.84 -11.91 7.55
N GLU A 113 -11.76 -10.77 6.86
CA GLU A 113 -10.91 -10.65 5.66
C GLU A 113 -9.42 -10.68 5.99
N LYS A 114 -8.99 -10.12 7.13
CA LYS A 114 -7.62 -10.24 7.64
C LYS A 114 -7.26 -11.69 7.98
N GLU A 115 -8.17 -12.44 8.62
CA GLU A 115 -7.98 -13.86 8.91
C GLU A 115 -7.85 -14.70 7.63
N LYS A 116 -8.68 -14.40 6.61
CA LYS A 116 -8.56 -15.02 5.28
C LYS A 116 -7.23 -14.67 4.61
N LEU A 117 -6.80 -13.42 4.68
CA LEU A 117 -5.51 -12.98 4.13
C LEU A 117 -4.35 -13.77 4.77
N GLU A 118 -4.33 -13.85 6.10
CA GLU A 118 -3.33 -14.60 6.86
C GLU A 118 -3.29 -16.07 6.42
N THR A 119 -4.46 -16.72 6.40
CA THR A 119 -4.60 -18.13 6.04
C THR A 119 -4.12 -18.41 4.61
N ARG A 120 -4.40 -17.49 3.67
CA ARG A 120 -4.02 -17.64 2.26
C ARG A 120 -2.53 -17.41 2.02
N LEU A 121 -1.87 -16.54 2.77
CA LEU A 121 -0.47 -16.19 2.56
C LEU A 121 0.51 -17.06 3.38
N ASN A 122 0.10 -17.56 4.54
CA ASN A 122 0.95 -18.34 5.44
C ASN A 122 1.70 -19.52 4.77
N PRO A 123 1.08 -20.35 3.92
CA PRO A 123 1.80 -21.42 3.24
C PRO A 123 2.93 -20.92 2.33
N TYR A 124 2.73 -19.79 1.64
CA TYR A 124 3.72 -19.22 0.73
C TYR A 124 4.89 -18.60 1.49
N PHE A 125 4.61 -17.90 2.60
CA PHE A 125 5.65 -17.42 3.51
C PHE A 125 6.49 -18.57 4.05
N LYS A 126 5.85 -19.65 4.51
CA LYS A 126 6.56 -20.85 4.98
C LYS A 126 7.47 -21.45 3.90
N ASN A 127 6.96 -21.65 2.68
CA ASN A 127 7.75 -22.21 1.58
C ASN A 127 8.96 -21.34 1.23
N LEU A 128 8.78 -20.01 1.22
CA LEU A 128 9.88 -19.08 0.96
C LEU A 128 10.90 -19.09 2.11
N GLN A 129 10.45 -19.13 3.36
CA GLN A 129 11.33 -19.25 4.52
C GLN A 129 12.17 -20.52 4.48
N ASP A 130 11.57 -21.65 4.12
CA ASP A 130 12.26 -22.94 3.99
C ASP A 130 13.34 -22.87 2.88
N ALA A 131 13.04 -22.21 1.75
CA ALA A 131 14.00 -22.01 0.66
C ALA A 131 15.17 -21.09 1.06
N ILE A 132 14.90 -20.00 1.77
CA ILE A 132 15.92 -19.07 2.30
C ILE A 132 16.83 -19.80 3.29
N ASN A 133 16.26 -20.60 4.20
CA ASN A 133 17.00 -21.40 5.18
C ASN A 133 17.90 -22.46 4.52
N ALA A 134 17.40 -23.10 3.45
CA ALA A 134 18.17 -24.04 2.66
C ALA A 134 19.30 -23.38 1.84
N LYS A 135 19.32 -22.05 1.77
CA LYS A 135 20.26 -21.25 0.95
C LYS A 135 20.26 -21.64 -0.53
N ASP A 136 19.09 -22.04 -1.04
CA ASP A 136 18.90 -22.37 -2.46
C ASP A 136 18.29 -21.16 -3.19
N LEU A 137 19.11 -20.45 -3.96
CA LEU A 137 18.68 -19.25 -4.67
C LEU A 137 17.64 -19.55 -5.76
N THR A 138 17.75 -20.70 -6.42
CA THR A 138 16.82 -21.09 -7.50
C THR A 138 15.44 -21.36 -6.91
N VAL A 139 15.39 -22.11 -5.81
CA VAL A 139 14.15 -22.37 -5.09
C VAL A 139 13.61 -21.08 -4.47
N THR A 140 14.47 -20.23 -3.88
CA THR A 140 14.08 -18.93 -3.31
C THR A 140 13.39 -18.04 -4.33
N ARG A 141 13.94 -17.90 -5.55
CA ARG A 141 13.31 -17.15 -6.65
C ARG A 141 11.94 -17.71 -7.02
N LYS A 142 11.83 -19.03 -7.10
CA LYS A 142 10.56 -19.71 -7.41
C LYS A 142 9.51 -19.46 -6.33
N THR A 143 9.84 -19.71 -5.06
CA THR A 143 8.89 -19.53 -3.94
C THR A 143 8.53 -18.06 -3.72
N TYR A 144 9.45 -17.12 -4.00
CA TYR A 144 9.15 -15.70 -4.00
C TYR A 144 8.11 -15.34 -5.07
N SER A 145 8.25 -15.87 -6.30
CA SER A 145 7.25 -15.66 -7.36
C SER A 145 5.88 -16.20 -6.96
N GLU A 146 5.82 -17.38 -6.33
CA GLU A 146 4.57 -17.96 -5.83
C GLU A 146 3.92 -17.09 -4.74
N LEU A 147 4.71 -16.58 -3.79
CA LEU A 147 4.25 -15.63 -2.77
C LEU A 147 3.73 -14.34 -3.41
N ASN A 148 4.47 -13.75 -4.35
CA ASN A 148 4.08 -12.51 -5.01
C ASN A 148 2.75 -12.69 -5.78
N ASN A 149 2.58 -13.81 -6.48
CA ASN A 149 1.33 -14.13 -7.15
C ASN A 149 0.17 -14.31 -6.16
N ALA A 150 0.42 -14.89 -4.99
CA ALA A 150 -0.58 -14.99 -3.94
C ALA A 150 -0.94 -13.63 -3.36
N TRP A 151 0.03 -12.75 -3.14
CA TRP A 151 -0.19 -11.37 -2.72
C TRP A 151 -1.07 -10.61 -3.71
N THR A 152 -0.73 -10.59 -5.01
CA THR A 152 -1.51 -9.87 -6.05
C THR A 152 -2.99 -10.28 -6.10
N ARG A 153 -3.29 -11.56 -5.81
CA ARG A 153 -4.69 -12.04 -5.77
C ARG A 153 -5.47 -11.57 -4.54
N ASN A 154 -4.79 -11.15 -3.48
CA ASN A 154 -5.39 -10.83 -2.18
C ASN A 154 -5.16 -9.38 -1.73
N GLU A 155 -4.29 -8.62 -2.39
CA GLU A 155 -3.86 -7.26 -2.00
C GLU A 155 -5.01 -6.26 -1.80
N ALA A 156 -6.16 -6.49 -2.45
CA ALA A 156 -7.32 -5.62 -2.41
C ALA A 156 -7.82 -5.38 -0.98
N VAL A 157 -7.73 -6.39 -0.09
CA VAL A 157 -8.11 -6.21 1.33
C VAL A 157 -7.25 -5.15 2.01
N VAL A 158 -5.96 -5.10 1.71
CA VAL A 158 -5.05 -4.11 2.30
C VAL A 158 -5.25 -2.76 1.63
N ARG A 159 -5.26 -2.74 0.29
CA ARG A 159 -5.40 -1.50 -0.51
C ARG A 159 -6.67 -0.74 -0.19
N ASP A 160 -7.80 -1.44 -0.07
CA ASP A 160 -9.10 -0.82 0.11
C ASP A 160 -9.31 -0.28 1.54
N HIS A 161 -8.54 -0.77 2.51
CA HIS A 161 -8.67 -0.39 3.93
C HIS A 161 -7.51 0.46 4.45
N SER A 162 -6.32 0.38 3.84
CA SER A 162 -5.17 1.20 4.21
C SER A 162 -4.16 1.34 3.07
N THR A 163 -4.25 2.48 2.37
CA THR A 163 -3.27 2.86 1.34
C THR A 163 -1.84 2.93 1.88
N ALA A 164 -1.67 3.34 3.13
CA ALA A 164 -0.36 3.44 3.77
C ALA A 164 0.27 2.05 4.00
N TYR A 165 -0.51 1.08 4.50
CA TYR A 165 -0.02 -0.30 4.63
C TYR A 165 0.25 -0.94 3.28
N TYR A 166 -0.62 -0.70 2.30
CA TYR A 166 -0.41 -1.18 0.94
C TYR A 166 0.93 -0.69 0.38
N GLY A 167 1.21 0.62 0.46
CA GLY A 167 2.50 1.18 0.05
C GLY A 167 3.70 0.57 0.80
N LYS A 168 3.61 0.41 2.13
CA LYS A 168 4.66 -0.22 2.94
C LYS A 168 4.96 -1.66 2.47
N ILE A 169 3.91 -2.44 2.19
CA ILE A 169 4.05 -3.83 1.74
C ILE A 169 4.63 -3.90 0.32
N GLU A 170 4.16 -3.07 -0.62
CA GLU A 170 4.72 -2.99 -1.99
C GLU A 170 6.22 -2.65 -1.99
N THR A 171 6.63 -1.72 -1.13
CA THR A 171 8.05 -1.40 -0.93
C THR A 171 8.82 -2.60 -0.38
N ALA A 172 8.28 -3.30 0.61
CA ALA A 172 8.92 -4.49 1.18
C ALA A 172 9.05 -5.63 0.15
N ILE A 173 8.05 -5.85 -0.71
CA ILE A 173 8.11 -6.80 -1.83
C ILE A 173 9.24 -6.42 -2.80
N SER A 174 9.33 -5.13 -3.14
CA SER A 174 10.36 -4.63 -4.06
C SER A 174 11.78 -4.76 -3.48
N LEU A 175 11.95 -4.48 -2.19
CA LEU A 175 13.22 -4.69 -1.47
C LEU A 175 13.60 -6.17 -1.42
N LEU A 176 12.64 -7.06 -1.11
CA LEU A 176 12.87 -8.50 -1.11
C LEU A 176 13.32 -9.00 -2.49
N ARG A 177 12.62 -8.61 -3.55
CA ARG A 177 13.03 -8.90 -4.94
C ARG A 177 14.44 -8.41 -5.23
N SER A 178 14.74 -7.17 -4.87
CA SER A 178 16.08 -6.60 -5.07
C SER A 178 17.16 -7.41 -4.34
N SER A 179 16.90 -7.82 -3.09
CA SER A 179 17.83 -8.64 -2.31
C SER A 179 18.06 -10.03 -2.93
N ILE A 180 17.02 -10.64 -3.51
CA ILE A 180 17.11 -11.95 -4.19
C ILE A 180 17.92 -11.85 -5.49
N GLU A 181 17.73 -10.78 -6.26
CA GLU A 181 18.38 -10.62 -7.57
C GLU A 181 19.77 -9.98 -7.51
N THR A 182 20.22 -9.54 -6.33
CA THR A 182 21.54 -8.92 -6.21
C THR A 182 22.65 -9.96 -6.14
N GLU A 183 23.71 -9.73 -6.92
CA GLU A 183 24.94 -10.52 -6.93
C GLU A 183 26.12 -9.74 -6.33
N PRO A 184 26.93 -10.35 -5.43
CA PRO A 184 26.81 -11.73 -4.94
C PRO A 184 25.63 -11.91 -3.98
N THR A 185 25.04 -13.11 -3.97
CA THR A 185 23.86 -13.43 -3.16
C THR A 185 24.19 -13.37 -1.67
N ASP A 186 23.44 -12.55 -0.92
CA ASP A 186 23.48 -12.50 0.53
C ASP A 186 22.14 -12.96 1.14
N PHE A 187 22.10 -14.21 1.59
CA PHE A 187 20.92 -14.78 2.26
C PHE A 187 20.56 -14.07 3.57
N THR A 188 21.48 -13.32 4.18
CA THR A 188 21.18 -12.49 5.36
C THR A 188 20.31 -11.30 4.97
N SER A 189 20.64 -10.64 3.87
CA SER A 189 19.87 -9.53 3.30
C SER A 189 18.50 -10.01 2.80
N ILE A 190 18.45 -11.18 2.16
CA ILE A 190 17.19 -11.81 1.75
C ILE A 190 16.30 -12.12 2.95
N GLN A 191 16.85 -12.75 4.01
CA GLN A 191 16.10 -13.04 5.22
C GLN A 191 15.56 -11.75 5.87
N SER A 192 16.38 -10.70 6.00
CA SER A 192 15.92 -9.43 6.55
C SER A 192 14.82 -8.78 5.72
N SER A 193 14.87 -8.88 4.38
CA SER A 193 13.82 -8.33 3.52
C SER A 193 12.55 -9.17 3.57
N TYR A 194 12.69 -10.49 3.73
CA TYR A 194 11.57 -11.41 3.97
C TYR A 194 10.87 -11.10 5.30
N ASP A 195 11.64 -10.90 6.37
CA ASP A 195 11.11 -10.60 7.70
C ASP A 195 10.33 -9.27 7.71
N ASP A 196 10.83 -8.25 7.00
CA ASP A 196 10.13 -6.97 6.85
C ASP A 196 8.82 -7.11 6.08
N LEU A 197 8.80 -7.89 5.00
CA LEU A 197 7.57 -8.16 4.24
C LEU A 197 6.55 -8.90 5.12
N LYS A 198 6.99 -9.97 5.79
CA LYS A 198 6.11 -10.73 6.68
C LYS A 198 5.60 -9.84 7.82
N GLY A 199 6.48 -9.07 8.45
CA GLY A 199 6.15 -8.14 9.52
C GLY A 199 5.16 -7.07 9.07
N GLY A 200 5.32 -6.49 7.88
CA GLY A 200 4.39 -5.50 7.34
C GLY A 200 2.98 -6.04 7.13
N ILE A 201 2.85 -7.30 6.68
CA ILE A 201 1.56 -7.96 6.55
C ILE A 201 0.98 -8.34 7.93
N ASP A 202 1.79 -8.87 8.83
CA ASP A 202 1.37 -9.22 10.20
C ASP A 202 0.90 -7.97 10.98
N ASP A 203 1.57 -6.84 10.82
CA ASP A 203 1.21 -5.55 11.43
C ASP A 203 -0.18 -5.08 10.94
N PHE A 204 -0.44 -5.20 9.63
CA PHE A 204 -1.75 -4.89 9.06
C PHE A 204 -2.84 -5.80 9.63
N ILE A 205 -2.59 -7.12 9.67
CA ILE A 205 -3.53 -8.12 10.21
C ILE A 205 -3.84 -7.79 11.67
N LYS A 206 -2.82 -7.53 12.49
CA LYS A 206 -2.97 -7.21 13.92
C LYS A 206 -3.53 -5.81 14.18
N GLY A 207 -3.67 -4.97 13.15
CA GLY A 207 -4.16 -3.60 13.29
C GLY A 207 -3.19 -2.68 14.02
N VAL A 208 -1.89 -2.92 13.90
CA VAL A 208 -0.87 -2.04 14.47
C VAL A 208 -1.03 -0.65 13.83
N PRO A 209 -1.10 0.46 14.58
CA PRO A 209 -1.11 1.78 13.98
C PRO A 209 0.22 2.04 13.26
N LEU A 210 0.17 2.55 12.02
CA LEU A 210 1.37 3.14 11.41
C LEU A 210 1.62 4.47 12.12
N ASP A 211 2.76 4.61 12.79
CA ASP A 211 3.13 5.86 13.43
C ASP A 211 3.04 7.02 12.42
N SER A 212 2.14 7.96 12.70
CA SER A 212 1.85 9.14 11.86
C SER A 212 3.00 10.15 11.78
N THR A 213 4.16 9.85 12.35
CA THR A 213 5.40 10.64 12.28
C THR A 213 5.99 10.71 10.87
N SER A 214 5.53 9.87 9.93
CA SER A 214 5.91 9.96 8.52
C SER A 214 5.46 11.29 7.88
N SER A 215 4.32 11.85 8.30
CA SER A 215 3.80 13.12 7.77
C SER A 215 4.61 14.38 8.14
N SER A 216 5.59 14.26 9.04
CA SER A 216 6.52 15.34 9.39
C SER A 216 7.92 15.17 8.81
N LEU A 217 8.19 14.08 8.09
CA LEU A 217 9.52 13.84 7.51
C LEU A 217 9.73 14.76 6.31
N THR A 218 10.95 15.29 6.23
CA THR A 218 11.35 16.22 5.17
C THR A 218 12.43 15.60 4.28
N LEU A 219 12.66 16.18 3.10
CA LEU A 219 13.79 15.79 2.24
C LEU A 219 15.13 15.82 3.01
N LYS A 220 15.29 16.82 3.88
CA LYS A 220 16.46 16.97 4.77
C LYS A 220 16.64 15.81 5.75
N ASP A 221 15.57 15.19 6.22
CA ASP A 221 15.65 13.99 7.07
C ASP A 221 16.08 12.77 6.24
N GLY A 222 15.61 12.67 4.99
CA GLY A 222 16.09 11.68 4.03
C GLY A 222 17.58 11.82 3.73
N ILE A 223 18.04 13.02 3.39
CA ILE A 223 19.46 13.30 3.12
C ILE A 223 20.33 12.90 4.32
N ARG A 224 19.89 13.21 5.55
CA ARG A 224 20.61 12.83 6.78
C ARG A 224 20.73 11.31 6.95
N LEU A 225 19.75 10.53 6.50
CA LEU A 225 19.85 9.07 6.47
C LEU A 225 20.90 8.61 5.45
N LEU A 226 20.93 9.21 4.26
CA LEU A 226 21.93 8.89 3.24
C LEU A 226 23.35 9.22 3.71
N GLU A 227 23.57 10.40 4.30
CA GLU A 227 24.86 10.80 4.89
C GLU A 227 25.31 9.83 5.98
N LYS A 228 24.39 9.44 6.87
CA LYS A 228 24.66 8.46 7.92
C LYS A 228 25.03 7.10 7.33
N ALA A 229 24.32 6.64 6.31
CA ALA A 229 24.62 5.39 5.62
C ALA A 229 25.99 5.43 4.94
N LEU A 230 26.35 6.54 4.30
CA LEU A 230 27.65 6.73 3.68
C LEU A 230 28.78 6.62 4.71
N GLY A 231 28.66 7.30 5.86
CA GLY A 231 29.63 7.20 6.94
C GLY A 231 29.77 5.79 7.50
N GLN A 232 28.65 5.04 7.58
CA GLN A 232 28.66 3.63 8.01
C GLN A 232 29.32 2.70 6.98
N PHE A 233 29.11 2.93 5.68
CA PHE A 233 29.82 2.19 4.64
C PHE A 233 31.33 2.47 4.66
N GLN A 234 31.72 3.74 4.86
CA GLN A 234 33.13 4.14 4.95
C GLN A 234 33.84 3.57 6.19
N SER A 235 33.12 3.36 7.29
CA SER A 235 33.65 2.72 8.50
C SER A 235 33.65 1.19 8.44
N GLY A 236 33.13 0.59 7.37
CA GLY A 236 33.02 -0.86 7.21
C GLY A 236 31.85 -1.50 7.95
N ASP A 237 30.94 -0.71 8.54
CA ASP A 237 29.72 -1.20 9.20
C ASP A 237 28.58 -1.41 8.18
N GLU A 238 28.79 -2.40 7.31
CA GLU A 238 27.91 -2.70 6.17
C GLU A 238 26.47 -3.01 6.61
N LYS A 239 26.30 -3.74 7.73
CA LYS A 239 24.97 -4.13 8.22
C LYS A 239 24.17 -2.92 8.68
N THR A 240 24.78 -2.03 9.45
CA THR A 240 24.09 -0.84 9.92
C THR A 240 23.87 0.16 8.78
N ALA A 241 24.82 0.26 7.84
CA ALA A 241 24.66 1.07 6.63
C ALA A 241 23.47 0.61 5.78
N ALA A 242 23.36 -0.70 5.51
CA ALA A 242 22.25 -1.27 4.77
C ALA A 242 20.91 -1.02 5.49
N ALA A 243 20.86 -1.16 6.82
CA ALA A 243 19.67 -0.84 7.61
C ALA A 243 19.28 0.65 7.53
N THR A 244 20.26 1.56 7.52
CA THR A 244 20.02 3.00 7.35
C THR A 244 19.54 3.33 5.93
N MET A 245 20.12 2.73 4.89
CA MET A 245 19.65 2.86 3.51
C MET A 245 18.21 2.35 3.35
N LYS A 246 17.88 1.22 3.97
CA LYS A 246 16.52 0.67 3.99
C LYS A 246 15.51 1.65 4.58
N LYS A 247 15.88 2.34 5.67
CA LYS A 247 15.05 3.41 6.26
C LYS A 247 14.83 4.56 5.27
N PHE A 248 15.87 4.98 4.56
CA PHE A 248 15.73 6.00 3.52
C PHE A 248 14.73 5.57 2.44
N ILE A 249 14.90 4.38 1.86
CA ILE A 249 14.01 3.85 0.81
C ILE A 249 12.56 3.76 1.31
N THR A 250 12.37 3.41 2.58
CA THR A 250 11.03 3.30 3.18
C THR A 250 10.33 4.65 3.31
N ILE A 251 11.06 5.72 3.64
CA ILE A 251 10.48 7.07 3.82
C ILE A 251 10.45 7.88 2.52
N TRP A 252 11.21 7.48 1.51
CA TRP A 252 11.37 8.19 0.25
C TRP A 252 10.04 8.60 -0.42
N PRO A 253 9.02 7.72 -0.55
CA PRO A 253 7.72 8.10 -1.13
C PRO A 253 7.00 9.23 -0.39
N THR A 254 7.36 9.51 0.86
CA THR A 254 6.77 10.60 1.66
C THR A 254 7.50 11.94 1.46
N ILE A 255 8.77 11.90 1.02
CA ILE A 255 9.66 13.06 0.90
C ILE A 255 10.07 13.37 -0.55
N GLU A 256 9.67 12.54 -1.51
CA GLU A 256 10.08 12.64 -2.93
C GLU A 256 9.44 13.80 -3.70
N GLY A 257 8.33 14.37 -3.20
CA GLY A 257 7.51 15.33 -3.96
C GLY A 257 8.27 16.59 -4.42
N ASP A 258 9.18 17.09 -3.58
CA ASP A 258 10.03 18.23 -3.93
C ASP A 258 11.04 17.88 -5.04
N VAL A 259 11.51 16.62 -5.06
CA VAL A 259 12.51 16.14 -6.01
C VAL A 259 11.86 15.76 -7.33
N SER A 260 10.70 15.09 -7.32
CA SER A 260 10.00 14.68 -8.55
C SER A 260 9.53 15.88 -9.38
N THR A 261 9.17 16.98 -8.73
CA THR A 261 8.73 18.23 -9.37
C THR A 261 9.89 19.10 -9.85
N THR A 262 11.02 19.10 -9.12
CA THR A 262 12.17 19.97 -9.42
C THR A 262 13.19 19.30 -10.34
N ASN A 263 13.43 17.99 -10.20
CA ASN A 263 14.42 17.25 -10.98
C ASN A 263 14.03 15.78 -11.22
N PRO A 264 13.23 15.50 -12.26
CA PRO A 264 12.78 14.14 -12.61
C PRO A 264 13.92 13.14 -12.88
N SER A 265 15.06 13.64 -13.38
CA SER A 265 16.23 12.79 -13.65
C SER A 265 16.87 12.30 -12.34
N LEU A 266 16.98 13.17 -11.33
CA LEU A 266 17.48 12.81 -10.02
C LEU A 266 16.53 11.84 -9.31
N TYR A 267 15.23 12.10 -9.37
CA TYR A 267 14.20 11.20 -8.85
C TYR A 267 14.40 9.77 -9.37
N THR A 268 14.56 9.61 -10.68
CA THR A 268 14.76 8.28 -11.31
C THR A 268 16.04 7.61 -10.85
N ARG A 269 17.12 8.37 -10.63
CA ARG A 269 18.38 7.81 -10.09
C ARG A 269 18.23 7.39 -8.63
N VAL A 270 17.54 8.16 -7.79
CA VAL A 270 17.30 7.78 -6.40
C VAL A 270 16.55 6.45 -6.32
N GLU A 271 15.47 6.30 -7.08
CA GLU A 271 14.67 5.06 -7.17
C GLU A 271 15.50 3.84 -7.61
N SER A 272 16.37 4.02 -8.61
CA SER A 272 17.12 2.92 -9.21
C SER A 272 18.42 2.58 -8.48
N GLU A 273 19.13 3.57 -7.95
CA GLU A 273 20.47 3.39 -7.38
C GLU A 273 20.44 3.06 -5.88
N THR A 274 19.49 3.61 -5.12
CA THR A 274 19.49 3.42 -3.64
C THR A 274 19.33 1.96 -3.19
N PRO A 275 18.52 1.09 -3.84
CA PRO A 275 18.48 -0.33 -3.48
C PRO A 275 19.81 -1.04 -3.80
N VAL A 276 20.46 -0.67 -4.91
CA VAL A 276 21.74 -1.28 -5.31
C VAL A 276 22.87 -0.83 -4.37
N ILE A 277 22.90 0.45 -4.00
CA ILE A 277 23.84 1.02 -3.03
C ILE A 277 23.67 0.38 -1.66
N MET A 278 22.42 0.12 -1.22
CA MET A 278 22.15 -0.57 0.05
C MET A 278 22.90 -1.91 0.14
N VAL A 279 22.98 -2.66 -0.97
CA VAL A 279 23.64 -3.97 -1.01
C VAL A 279 25.13 -3.87 -1.32
N LYS A 280 25.53 -2.98 -2.22
CA LYS A 280 26.90 -2.89 -2.75
C LYS A 280 27.73 -1.74 -2.15
N GLY A 281 27.21 -1.04 -1.15
CA GLY A 281 27.82 0.17 -0.57
C GLY A 281 29.19 -0.03 0.09
N LYS A 282 29.65 -1.27 0.28
CA LYS A 282 31.05 -1.56 0.66
C LYS A 282 32.03 -1.10 -0.43
N GLU A 283 31.66 -1.24 -1.68
CA GLU A 283 32.52 -0.94 -2.81
C GLU A 283 32.59 0.58 -3.02
N LYS A 284 33.82 1.11 -3.19
CA LYS A 284 34.07 2.55 -3.34
C LYS A 284 33.23 3.21 -4.44
N ALA A 285 33.00 2.50 -5.54
CA ALA A 285 32.18 3.00 -6.65
C ALA A 285 30.72 3.30 -6.22
N TYR A 286 30.13 2.50 -5.33
CA TYR A 286 28.77 2.72 -4.84
C TYR A 286 28.73 3.74 -3.71
N GLN A 287 29.81 3.90 -2.94
CA GLN A 287 29.97 5.02 -2.02
C GLN A 287 30.03 6.36 -2.78
N ASP A 288 30.71 6.38 -3.93
CA ASP A 288 30.78 7.57 -4.78
C ASP A 288 29.42 7.92 -5.40
N LYS A 289 28.66 6.92 -5.84
CA LYS A 289 27.26 7.11 -6.25
C LYS A 289 26.39 7.65 -5.12
N LEU A 290 26.51 7.09 -3.92
CA LEU A 290 25.77 7.56 -2.75
C LEU A 290 26.13 9.03 -2.42
N GLN A 291 27.41 9.38 -2.46
CA GLN A 291 27.87 10.75 -2.27
C GLN A 291 27.32 11.69 -3.35
N ALA A 292 27.28 11.26 -4.61
CA ALA A 292 26.70 12.04 -5.70
C ALA A 292 25.19 12.26 -5.52
N LEU A 293 24.43 11.23 -5.09
CA LEU A 293 23.01 11.37 -4.76
C LEU A 293 22.80 12.37 -3.61
N ILE A 294 23.61 12.30 -2.54
CA ILE A 294 23.54 13.24 -1.41
C ILE A 294 23.75 14.68 -1.92
N THR A 295 24.80 14.92 -2.70
CA THR A 295 25.10 16.26 -3.23
C THR A 295 23.97 16.80 -4.09
N ASP A 296 23.46 15.99 -5.03
CA ASP A 296 22.41 16.43 -5.94
C ASP A 296 21.06 16.65 -5.22
N LEU A 297 20.75 15.84 -4.19
CA LEU A 297 19.55 16.02 -3.37
C LEU A 297 19.65 17.26 -2.47
N SER A 298 20.81 17.51 -1.85
CA SER A 298 21.07 18.71 -1.05
C SER A 298 20.96 20.00 -1.87
N ALA A 299 21.30 19.95 -3.15
CA ALA A 299 21.17 21.11 -4.05
C ALA A 299 19.71 21.49 -4.35
N ILE A 300 18.74 20.58 -4.13
CA ILE A 300 17.31 20.84 -4.30
C ILE A 300 16.68 21.42 -3.03
N ASP A 301 17.28 21.19 -1.85
CA ASP A 301 16.78 21.74 -0.59
C ASP A 301 17.00 23.27 -0.52
N THR A 302 16.01 24.02 -1.02
CA THR A 302 16.00 25.49 -1.02
C THR A 302 15.85 26.12 0.37
N SER A 303 15.85 25.32 1.45
CA SER A 303 15.90 25.80 2.84
C SER A 303 17.32 25.81 3.45
N ALA A 304 18.35 25.48 2.66
CA ALA A 304 19.74 25.38 3.10
C ALA A 304 20.32 26.73 3.56
N SER A 305 20.10 27.05 4.84
CA SER A 305 21.10 27.76 5.63
C SER A 305 22.31 26.83 5.77
N TYR A 306 23.41 27.23 5.15
CA TYR A 306 24.74 26.60 5.20
C TYR A 306 25.02 25.96 6.57
N ASN A 307 25.07 24.62 6.61
CA ASN A 307 25.40 23.89 7.83
C ASN A 307 26.89 23.50 7.81
N ALA A 308 27.53 23.47 8.97
CA ALA A 308 28.96 23.30 9.17
C ALA A 308 29.55 22.00 8.55
N PHE A 309 28.72 21.08 8.10
CA PHE A 309 29.11 19.83 7.45
C PHE A 309 29.52 20.02 5.98
N ASP A 310 28.96 21.00 5.26
CA ASP A 310 29.42 21.36 3.91
C ASP A 310 30.87 21.85 3.92
N ALA A 311 31.24 22.59 4.98
CA ALA A 311 32.63 23.00 5.18
C ALA A 311 33.56 21.81 5.44
N MET A 312 33.08 20.76 6.10
CA MET A 312 33.85 19.54 6.36
C MET A 312 34.04 18.69 5.08
N LEU A 313 33.02 18.59 4.22
CA LEU A 313 33.11 17.89 2.94
C LEU A 313 33.97 18.63 1.92
N ILE A 314 33.94 19.97 1.92
CA ILE A 314 34.89 20.81 1.15
C ILE A 314 36.32 20.64 1.68
N LEU A 315 36.52 20.63 3.00
CA LEU A 315 37.83 20.38 3.61
C LEU A 315 38.37 18.96 3.33
N LEU A 316 37.50 17.96 3.23
CA LEU A 316 37.89 16.60 2.82
C LEU A 316 38.27 16.53 1.33
N ARG A 317 37.66 17.37 0.48
CA ARG A 317 38.02 17.50 -0.94
C ARG A 317 39.37 18.21 -1.12
N GLU A 318 39.57 19.35 -0.44
CA GLU A 318 40.79 20.17 -0.54
C GLU A 318 41.97 19.57 0.24
N GLY A 319 41.74 18.94 1.39
CA GLY A 319 42.78 18.33 2.21
C GLY A 319 43.43 17.09 1.58
N VAL A 320 42.71 16.39 0.69
CA VAL A 320 43.24 15.25 -0.07
C VAL A 320 44.04 15.73 -1.30
N GLU A 321 43.68 16.85 -1.93
CA GLU A 321 44.47 17.46 -3.01
C GLU A 321 45.78 18.07 -2.49
N ALA A 322 45.78 18.67 -1.29
CA ALA A 322 47.00 19.22 -0.66
C ALA A 322 48.03 18.14 -0.26
N LEU A 323 47.60 16.89 -0.05
CA LEU A 323 48.48 15.74 0.25
C LEU A 323 49.09 15.10 -1.02
N LEU A 324 48.53 15.38 -2.20
CA LEU A 324 49.05 14.92 -3.50
C LEU A 324 50.05 15.91 -4.13
N ILE A 325 50.27 17.06 -3.49
CA ILE A 325 51.32 18.02 -3.82
C ILE A 325 52.36 18.01 -2.68
N VAL A 326 53.02 16.86 -2.47
CA VAL A 326 54.32 16.73 -1.81
C VAL A 326 55.10 15.60 -2.49
#